data_AF-A0A1Y1ZPM8-F1
#
_entry.id   AF-A0A1Y1ZPM8-F1
#
_cell.length_a   1.000
_cell.length_b   1.000
_cell.length_c   1.000
_cell.angle_alpha   90.00
_cell.angle_beta   90.00
_cell.angle_gamma   90.00
#
_symmetry.space_group_name_H-M   'P 1'
#
loop_
_entity.id
_entity.type
_entity.pdbx_description
1 polymer ?
#
loop_
_entity_poly.entity_id
_entity_poly.type
_entity_poly.pdbx_seq_one_letter_code
_entity_poly.pdbx_strand_id
1 'polypeptide(L)'
;MASNNSLASANLSFTPPPFLKSPDCMLAAAWLATPNDTIESVVTMMDDMCHTTESDEPTAGQWIGWYLSSESDEYVVGWVDYTVTNCTKPFCEELKWEGNSDLAGRGMMITYWLEGVLACIYALFICAESYIQALHRRKGSVMSKFLSKLSAAIGQSSVDLLSTMLLFCVAMLAATLYGYADAMRPPKKGITEAERVSFAFMATFSIFPPVLVQSVLGPLRREKFRFVLWFTIYVLVVAVRVLAEFTPTLDVSAKVYKEESQRKLSFETYCAANTEQLWIALAAFEIAAAASIILWFSLKISWTQRLKIVKICRSVWWRIPFALSFSGIWIFLGIFAAYRKKQGKMSGDSNKELAWGFGQILALATWAQPILDAIYIFVFGAEEGLEGRISKNFRVIAAKNGSMNTGTQSIRVAAKTDHSLESLLPTDG
;
A
#
# COMPACT_ATOMS: atom_id res chain seq x y z
N MET A 1 13.87 -25.75 74.80
CA MET A 1 13.01 -26.50 73.86
C MET A 1 13.45 -26.14 72.46
N ALA A 2 14.35 -26.95 71.88
CA ALA A 2 14.75 -26.84 70.49
C ALA A 2 13.82 -27.74 69.67
N SER A 3 12.99 -27.15 68.80
CA SER A 3 12.15 -27.92 67.89
C SER A 3 13.03 -28.49 66.78
N ASN A 4 13.22 -29.81 66.77
CA ASN A 4 13.76 -30.54 65.63
C ASN A 4 12.78 -30.41 64.46
N ASN A 5 12.95 -29.38 63.63
CA ASN A 5 12.33 -29.34 62.31
C ASN A 5 13.11 -30.30 61.42
N SER A 6 12.72 -31.57 61.43
CA SER A 6 13.07 -32.49 60.35
C SER A 6 12.45 -31.93 59.06
N LEU A 7 13.25 -31.20 58.28
CA LEU A 7 12.93 -30.89 56.89
C LEU A 7 12.73 -32.24 56.19
N ALA A 8 11.47 -32.64 56.03
CA ALA A 8 11.12 -33.77 55.20
C ALA A 8 11.69 -33.49 53.81
N SER A 9 12.58 -34.36 53.33
CA SER A 9 13.06 -34.33 51.96
C SER A 9 11.87 -34.56 51.05
N ALA A 10 11.27 -33.48 50.55
CA ALA A 10 10.24 -33.57 49.52
C ALA A 10 10.83 -34.32 48.33
N ASN A 11 10.17 -35.40 47.90
CA ASN A 11 10.59 -36.11 46.71
C ASN A 11 10.30 -35.23 45.48
N LEU A 12 11.31 -34.48 45.05
CA LEU A 12 11.25 -33.62 43.86
C LEU A 12 11.49 -34.38 42.55
N SER A 13 11.80 -35.69 42.63
CA SER A 13 11.96 -36.49 41.42
C SER A 13 10.59 -36.75 40.79
N PHE A 14 10.40 -36.19 39.60
CA PHE A 14 9.26 -36.43 38.74
C PHE A 14 9.78 -36.49 37.30
N THR A 15 9.54 -37.61 36.65
CA THR A 15 9.80 -37.75 35.22
C THR A 15 8.49 -37.41 34.51
N PRO A 16 8.46 -36.36 33.68
CA PRO A 16 7.24 -35.99 32.99
C PRO A 16 6.77 -37.16 32.12
N PRO A 17 5.46 -37.41 32.02
CA PRO A 17 4.96 -38.45 31.16
C PRO A 17 5.34 -38.18 29.68
N PRO A 18 5.51 -39.21 28.85
CA PRO A 18 5.78 -39.06 27.41
C PRO A 18 4.60 -38.42 26.64
N PHE A 19 3.47 -38.15 27.31
CA PHE A 19 2.21 -37.64 26.76
C PHE A 19 2.21 -36.14 26.44
N LEU A 20 3.33 -35.43 26.64
CA LEU A 20 3.45 -34.02 26.28
C LEU A 20 3.52 -33.76 24.76
N LYS A 21 3.26 -34.80 23.96
CA LYS A 21 2.68 -34.69 22.62
C LYS A 21 1.15 -34.69 22.70
N SER A 22 0.57 -33.87 23.58
CA SER A 22 -0.89 -33.76 23.68
C SER A 22 -1.43 -33.33 22.31
N PRO A 23 -2.46 -34.02 21.77
CA PRO A 23 -3.10 -33.61 20.52
C PRO A 23 -3.92 -32.32 20.67
N ASP A 24 -4.08 -31.78 21.89
CA ASP A 24 -4.83 -30.55 22.10
C ASP A 24 -4.00 -29.31 21.74
N CYS A 25 -4.10 -28.94 20.48
CA CYS A 25 -3.48 -27.73 19.95
C CYS A 25 -3.95 -26.43 20.61
N MET A 26 -5.14 -26.38 21.22
CA MET A 26 -5.63 -25.16 21.87
C MET A 26 -4.88 -24.89 23.17
N LEU A 27 -4.64 -25.94 23.96
CA LEU A 27 -3.92 -25.83 25.22
C LEU A 27 -2.44 -25.50 25.01
N ALA A 28 -1.81 -26.18 24.03
CA ALA A 28 -0.43 -25.90 23.63
C ALA A 28 -0.24 -24.48 23.05
N ALA A 29 -1.22 -24.01 22.27
CA ALA A 29 -1.28 -22.65 21.78
C ALA A 29 -1.40 -21.62 22.91
N ALA A 30 -2.32 -21.85 23.84
CA ALA A 30 -2.53 -21.00 25.00
C ALA A 30 -1.26 -20.87 25.84
N TRP A 31 -0.56 -21.99 26.08
CA TRP A 31 0.73 -21.98 26.76
C TRP A 31 1.71 -20.99 26.14
N LEU A 32 2.02 -21.21 24.87
CA LEU A 32 3.10 -20.50 24.19
C LEU A 32 2.75 -19.02 23.96
N ALA A 33 1.46 -18.67 23.98
CA ALA A 33 0.98 -17.29 23.92
C ALA A 33 0.98 -16.57 25.29
N THR A 34 1.12 -17.30 26.39
CA THR A 34 1.16 -16.72 27.74
C THR A 34 2.57 -16.14 27.98
N PRO A 35 2.70 -14.86 28.38
CA PRO A 35 4.00 -14.29 28.73
C PRO A 35 4.66 -15.11 29.84
N ASN A 36 5.89 -15.56 29.61
CA ASN A 36 6.56 -16.60 30.40
C ASN A 36 7.17 -16.07 31.71
N ASP A 37 6.61 -15.00 32.26
CA ASP A 37 7.30 -14.18 33.24
C ASP A 37 7.11 -14.67 34.69
N THR A 38 6.27 -15.69 34.92
CA THR A 38 6.02 -16.24 36.27
C THR A 38 6.07 -17.75 36.30
N ILE A 39 6.71 -18.31 37.33
CA ILE A 39 6.68 -19.76 37.62
C ILE A 39 5.24 -20.23 37.85
N GLU A 40 4.38 -19.36 38.40
CA GLU A 40 2.97 -19.68 38.67
C GLU A 40 2.17 -19.95 37.40
N SER A 41 2.38 -19.19 36.32
CA SER A 41 1.70 -19.43 35.03
C SER A 41 2.16 -20.75 34.40
N VAL A 42 3.45 -21.08 34.52
CA VAL A 42 3.96 -22.37 34.06
C VAL A 42 3.33 -23.50 34.87
N VAL A 43 3.35 -23.44 36.19
CA VAL A 43 2.82 -24.51 37.07
C VAL A 43 1.32 -24.73 36.86
N THR A 44 0.51 -23.66 36.87
CA THR A 44 -0.96 -23.76 36.70
C THR A 44 -1.31 -24.46 35.40
N MET A 45 -0.54 -24.20 34.35
CA MET A 45 -0.83 -24.75 33.06
C MET A 45 -0.28 -26.17 32.86
N MET A 46 0.85 -26.50 33.48
CA MET A 46 1.31 -27.89 33.52
C MET A 46 0.29 -28.78 34.25
N ASP A 47 -0.37 -28.23 35.28
CA ASP A 47 -1.50 -28.86 35.97
C ASP A 47 -2.69 -29.10 35.03
N ASP A 48 -3.12 -28.06 34.29
CA ASP A 48 -4.19 -28.16 33.29
C ASP A 48 -3.90 -29.23 32.22
N MET A 49 -2.65 -29.32 31.75
CA MET A 49 -2.25 -30.36 30.79
C MET A 49 -2.31 -31.76 31.42
N CYS A 50 -1.91 -31.91 32.68
CA CYS A 50 -1.91 -33.21 33.36
C CYS A 50 -3.33 -33.74 33.56
N HIS A 51 -4.28 -32.88 33.93
CA HIS A 51 -5.69 -33.26 34.14
C HIS A 51 -6.35 -33.87 32.90
N THR A 52 -5.83 -33.61 31.69
CA THR A 52 -6.36 -34.21 30.46
C THR A 52 -5.96 -35.69 30.24
N THR A 53 -5.06 -36.25 31.06
CA THR A 53 -4.35 -37.52 30.74
C THR A 53 -4.50 -38.69 31.71
N GLU A 54 -5.45 -38.68 32.67
CA GLU A 54 -5.68 -39.78 33.65
C GLU A 54 -4.42 -40.23 34.46
N SER A 55 -3.35 -39.41 34.49
CA SER A 55 -2.13 -39.68 35.25
C SER A 55 -2.26 -39.21 36.71
N ASP A 56 -1.51 -39.83 37.62
CA ASP A 56 -1.34 -39.32 38.99
C ASP A 56 -0.90 -37.85 38.97
N GLU A 57 -1.60 -36.99 39.70
CA GLU A 57 -1.41 -35.53 39.70
C GLU A 57 -0.08 -35.16 40.39
N PRO A 58 0.91 -34.64 39.64
CA PRO A 58 2.15 -34.16 40.24
C PRO A 58 1.88 -32.94 41.13
N THR A 59 2.58 -32.86 42.25
CA THR A 59 2.52 -31.69 43.13
C THR A 59 3.18 -30.48 42.45
N ALA A 60 2.74 -29.25 42.80
CA ALA A 60 3.38 -28.02 42.32
C ALA A 60 4.91 -28.00 42.53
N GLY A 61 5.39 -28.58 43.63
CA GLY A 61 6.83 -28.71 43.91
C GLY A 61 7.57 -29.63 42.92
N GLN A 62 6.92 -30.69 42.45
CA GLN A 62 7.46 -31.58 41.41
C GLN A 62 7.50 -30.88 40.05
N TRP A 63 6.48 -30.09 39.70
CA TRP A 63 6.52 -29.27 38.48
C TRP A 63 7.63 -28.24 38.48
N ILE A 64 7.79 -27.52 39.59
CA ILE A 64 8.88 -26.55 39.75
C ILE A 64 10.24 -27.26 39.71
N GLY A 65 10.38 -28.40 40.40
CA GLY A 65 11.60 -29.20 40.40
C GLY A 65 11.99 -29.68 39.01
N TRP A 66 11.00 -30.13 38.23
CA TRP A 66 11.19 -30.51 36.83
C TRP A 66 11.56 -29.31 35.95
N TYR A 67 10.82 -28.20 36.02
CA TYR A 67 11.05 -27.00 35.20
C TYR A 67 12.43 -26.36 35.46
N LEU A 68 12.96 -26.50 36.68
CA LEU A 68 14.30 -26.04 37.01
C LEU A 68 15.40 -27.07 36.67
N SER A 69 15.04 -28.27 36.26
CA SER A 69 15.99 -29.31 35.85
C SER A 69 16.49 -29.05 34.42
N SER A 70 17.75 -29.43 34.14
CA SER A 70 18.33 -29.32 32.79
C SER A 70 17.63 -30.21 31.75
N GLU A 71 16.89 -31.23 32.19
CA GLU A 71 16.11 -32.09 31.27
C GLU A 71 14.92 -31.33 30.68
N SER A 72 14.36 -30.34 31.39
CA SER A 72 13.19 -29.60 30.92
C SER A 72 13.45 -28.79 29.65
N ASP A 73 14.67 -28.29 29.44
CA ASP A 73 15.01 -27.49 28.26
C ASP A 73 14.74 -28.25 26.96
N GLU A 74 15.12 -29.54 26.88
CA GLU A 74 14.90 -30.37 25.70
C GLU A 74 13.40 -30.60 25.44
N TYR A 75 12.62 -30.86 26.50
CA TYR A 75 11.18 -31.06 26.39
C TYR A 75 10.45 -29.77 26.00
N VAL A 76 10.79 -28.64 26.62
CA VAL A 76 10.22 -27.31 26.33
C VAL A 76 10.49 -26.96 24.87
N VAL A 77 11.73 -27.11 24.39
CA VAL A 77 12.06 -26.88 22.98
C VAL A 77 11.28 -27.81 22.06
N GLY A 78 11.16 -29.10 22.42
CA GLY A 78 10.37 -30.07 21.67
C GLY A 78 8.88 -29.70 21.59
N TRP A 79 8.30 -29.10 22.62
CA TRP A 79 6.90 -28.66 22.60
C TRP A 79 6.70 -27.39 21.82
N VAL A 80 7.63 -26.44 21.92
CA VAL A 80 7.61 -25.24 21.07
C VAL A 80 7.66 -25.68 19.62
N ASP A 81 8.59 -26.56 19.24
CA ASP A 81 8.70 -27.07 17.87
C ASP A 81 7.42 -27.82 17.45
N TYR A 82 6.90 -28.71 18.29
CA TYR A 82 5.65 -29.43 18.01
C TYR A 82 4.45 -28.48 17.83
N THR A 83 4.32 -27.48 18.70
CA THR A 83 3.22 -26.50 18.67
C THR A 83 3.32 -25.62 17.43
N VAL A 84 4.51 -25.13 17.12
CA VAL A 84 4.76 -24.30 15.94
C VAL A 84 4.53 -25.08 14.65
N THR A 85 4.88 -26.37 14.60
CA THR A 85 4.76 -27.20 13.39
C THR A 85 3.37 -27.80 13.18
N ASN A 86 2.74 -28.32 14.24
CA ASN A 86 1.47 -29.05 14.14
C ASN A 86 0.25 -28.22 14.56
N CYS A 87 0.46 -27.22 15.40
CA CYS A 87 -0.61 -26.39 16.00
C CYS A 87 -0.48 -24.91 15.64
N THR A 88 0.17 -24.59 14.50
CA THR A 88 0.47 -23.21 14.09
C THR A 88 -0.76 -22.33 14.12
N LYS A 89 -1.88 -22.78 13.53
CA LYS A 89 -3.07 -21.94 13.38
C LYS A 89 -3.69 -21.55 14.74
N PRO A 90 -4.08 -22.50 15.64
CA PRO A 90 -4.55 -22.15 16.98
C PRO A 90 -3.56 -21.26 17.76
N PHE A 91 -2.27 -21.55 17.64
CA PHE A 91 -1.22 -20.75 18.27
C PHE A 91 -1.23 -19.29 17.78
N CYS A 92 -1.28 -19.08 16.47
CA CYS A 92 -1.32 -17.75 15.89
C CYS A 92 -2.61 -16.97 16.20
N GLU A 93 -3.74 -17.65 16.35
CA GLU A 93 -5.02 -17.05 16.76
C GLU A 93 -4.96 -16.60 18.23
N GLU A 94 -4.33 -17.38 19.11
CA GLU A 94 -4.24 -17.04 20.54
C GLU A 94 -3.28 -15.89 20.84
N LEU A 95 -2.29 -15.64 19.97
CA LEU A 95 -1.43 -14.46 20.05
C LEU A 95 -2.21 -13.14 19.89
N LYS A 96 -3.46 -13.20 19.41
CA LYS A 96 -4.37 -12.05 19.25
C LYS A 96 -3.70 -10.89 18.53
N TRP A 97 -2.94 -11.21 17.48
CA TRP A 97 -2.22 -10.20 16.71
C TRP A 97 -3.21 -9.30 15.97
N GLU A 98 -2.98 -8.00 16.09
CA GLU A 98 -3.78 -6.96 15.45
C GLU A 98 -2.92 -6.20 14.45
N GLY A 99 -3.31 -6.25 13.18
CA GLY A 99 -2.71 -5.45 12.12
C GLY A 99 -3.17 -4.00 12.16
N ASN A 100 -2.39 -3.12 11.52
CA ASN A 100 -2.77 -1.74 11.37
C ASN A 100 -3.80 -1.57 10.23
N SER A 101 -5.07 -1.37 10.60
CA SER A 101 -6.17 -1.19 9.66
C SER A 101 -6.04 0.07 8.79
N ASP A 102 -5.29 1.09 9.19
CA ASP A 102 -5.12 2.29 8.37
C ASP A 102 -4.12 2.08 7.22
N LEU A 103 -3.34 1.01 7.30
CA LEU A 103 -2.36 0.62 6.29
C LEU A 103 -2.94 -0.46 5.38
N ALA A 104 -3.17 -1.60 5.99
CA ALA A 104 -3.70 -2.77 5.35
C ALA A 104 -5.14 -2.98 5.82
N GLY A 105 -5.98 -1.96 5.81
CA GLY A 105 -7.42 -2.14 6.04
C GLY A 105 -8.13 -2.68 4.81
N ARG A 106 -9.34 -3.23 4.99
CA ARG A 106 -10.22 -3.54 3.85
C ARG A 106 -10.51 -2.31 3.00
N GLY A 107 -10.81 -1.17 3.64
CA GLY A 107 -11.09 0.08 2.93
C GLY A 107 -9.88 0.60 2.16
N MET A 108 -8.67 0.52 2.72
CA MET A 108 -7.45 0.89 1.99
C MET A 108 -7.20 0.02 0.76
N MET A 109 -7.45 -1.30 0.85
CA MET A 109 -7.34 -2.14 -0.35
C MET A 109 -8.31 -1.71 -1.43
N ILE A 110 -9.57 -1.45 -1.08
CA ILE A 110 -10.56 -0.98 -2.05
C ILE A 110 -10.06 0.31 -2.73
N THR A 111 -9.49 1.23 -1.95
CA THR A 111 -8.86 2.46 -2.48
C THR A 111 -7.75 2.12 -3.48
N TYR A 112 -6.83 1.20 -3.17
CA TYR A 112 -5.75 0.83 -4.10
C TYR A 112 -6.25 0.13 -5.36
N TRP A 113 -7.22 -0.76 -5.24
CA TRP A 113 -7.87 -1.38 -6.40
C TRP A 113 -8.57 -0.35 -7.27
N LEU A 114 -9.30 0.59 -6.65
CA LEU A 114 -10.00 1.65 -7.36
C LEU A 114 -9.02 2.58 -8.07
N GLU A 115 -7.93 3.00 -7.40
CA GLU A 115 -6.86 3.80 -8.00
C GLU A 115 -6.24 3.11 -9.22
N GLY A 116 -5.86 1.83 -9.06
CA GLY A 116 -5.26 1.04 -10.13
C GLY A 116 -6.20 0.85 -11.33
N VAL A 117 -7.46 0.54 -11.07
CA VAL A 117 -8.50 0.39 -12.12
C VAL A 117 -8.73 1.71 -12.84
N LEU A 118 -8.90 2.82 -12.12
CA LEU A 118 -9.12 4.14 -12.71
C LEU A 118 -7.92 4.56 -13.56
N ALA A 119 -6.68 4.40 -13.05
CA ALA A 119 -5.48 4.71 -13.80
C ALA A 119 -5.38 3.90 -15.10
N CYS A 120 -5.65 2.60 -15.04
CA CYS A 120 -5.63 1.72 -16.21
C CYS A 120 -6.70 2.11 -17.23
N ILE A 121 -7.95 2.33 -16.80
CA ILE A 121 -9.05 2.73 -17.68
C ILE A 121 -8.69 4.02 -18.41
N TYR A 122 -8.31 5.08 -17.68
CA TYR A 122 -7.95 6.36 -18.28
C TYR A 122 -6.78 6.23 -19.26
N ALA A 123 -5.73 5.51 -18.86
CA ALA A 123 -4.56 5.37 -19.70
C ALA A 123 -4.85 4.59 -20.99
N LEU A 124 -5.61 3.49 -20.90
CA LEU A 124 -6.03 2.71 -22.06
C LEU A 124 -6.92 3.51 -23.01
N PHE A 125 -7.85 4.31 -22.50
CA PHE A 125 -8.70 5.17 -23.34
C PHE A 125 -7.90 6.23 -24.09
N ILE A 126 -6.93 6.89 -23.44
CA ILE A 126 -6.06 7.89 -24.08
C ILE A 126 -5.18 7.24 -25.16
N CYS A 127 -4.64 6.04 -24.88
CA CYS A 127 -3.90 5.27 -25.87
C CYS A 127 -4.77 4.84 -27.05
N ALA A 128 -5.98 4.35 -26.78
CA ALA A 128 -6.93 3.92 -27.79
C ALA A 128 -7.34 5.10 -28.69
N GLU A 129 -7.61 6.28 -28.11
CA GLU A 129 -7.89 7.49 -28.89
C GLU A 129 -6.72 7.86 -29.81
N SER A 130 -5.50 7.87 -29.28
CA SER A 130 -4.29 8.19 -30.08
C SER A 130 -4.12 7.22 -31.26
N TYR A 131 -4.40 5.93 -31.03
CA TYR A 131 -4.34 4.90 -32.06
C TYR A 131 -5.48 5.03 -33.08
N ILE A 132 -6.71 5.26 -32.61
CA ILE A 132 -7.88 5.44 -33.47
C ILE A 132 -7.69 6.69 -34.33
N GLN A 133 -7.24 7.82 -33.79
CA GLN A 133 -6.98 9.03 -34.58
C GLN A 133 -5.94 8.80 -35.69
N ALA A 134 -4.95 7.94 -35.45
CA ALA A 134 -4.00 7.54 -36.49
C ALA A 134 -4.64 6.69 -37.60
N LEU A 135 -5.58 5.79 -37.24
CA LEU A 135 -6.27 4.90 -38.18
C LEU A 135 -7.45 5.56 -38.92
N HIS A 136 -8.25 6.38 -38.23
CA HIS A 136 -9.57 6.85 -38.65
C HIS A 136 -9.56 8.17 -39.42
N ARG A 137 -8.46 8.51 -40.11
CA ARG A 137 -8.47 9.60 -41.12
C ARG A 137 -9.51 9.42 -42.24
N ARG A 138 -10.29 8.34 -42.29
CA ARG A 138 -11.08 7.95 -43.48
C ARG A 138 -12.58 7.65 -43.37
N LYS A 139 -13.27 7.60 -42.21
CA LYS A 139 -14.75 7.39 -42.22
C LYS A 139 -15.48 7.80 -40.94
N GLY A 140 -16.56 8.57 -41.09
CA GLY A 140 -17.40 9.09 -40.00
C GLY A 140 -18.54 8.15 -39.59
N SER A 141 -18.26 7.20 -38.70
CA SER A 141 -19.26 6.29 -38.11
C SER A 141 -19.99 6.95 -36.92
N VAL A 142 -21.23 6.56 -36.63
CA VAL A 142 -21.96 6.99 -35.42
C VAL A 142 -21.21 6.61 -34.14
N MET A 143 -20.56 5.45 -34.12
CA MET A 143 -19.74 4.99 -32.99
C MET A 143 -18.53 5.91 -32.75
N SER A 144 -18.03 6.60 -33.79
CA SER A 144 -16.95 7.57 -33.62
C SER A 144 -17.41 8.83 -32.88
N LYS A 145 -18.69 9.23 -32.99
CA LYS A 145 -19.24 10.37 -32.24
C LYS A 145 -19.32 10.09 -30.75
N PHE A 146 -19.81 8.90 -30.38
CA PHE A 146 -19.86 8.48 -28.98
C PHE A 146 -18.45 8.38 -28.39
N LEU A 147 -17.55 7.68 -29.09
CA LEU A 147 -16.16 7.53 -28.65
C LEU A 147 -15.44 8.88 -28.56
N SER A 148 -15.71 9.84 -29.46
CA SER A 148 -15.15 11.19 -29.35
C SER A 148 -15.70 11.98 -28.17
N LYS A 149 -16.97 11.79 -27.80
CA LYS A 149 -17.55 12.45 -26.62
C LYS A 149 -16.94 11.88 -25.34
N LEU A 150 -16.83 10.56 -25.27
CA LEU A 150 -16.20 9.86 -24.15
C LEU A 150 -14.70 10.19 -24.06
N SER A 151 -13.98 10.20 -25.17
CA SER A 151 -12.55 10.53 -25.19
C SER A 151 -12.31 11.99 -24.78
N ALA A 152 -13.17 12.92 -25.21
CA ALA A 152 -13.11 14.30 -24.74
C ALA A 152 -13.33 14.40 -23.23
N ALA A 153 -14.31 13.67 -22.69
CA ALA A 153 -14.58 13.65 -21.24
C ALA A 153 -13.43 13.06 -20.43
N ILE A 154 -12.89 11.92 -20.87
CA ILE A 154 -11.74 11.26 -20.22
C ILE A 154 -10.49 12.11 -20.35
N GLY A 155 -10.20 12.63 -21.55
CA GLY A 155 -9.04 13.47 -21.82
C GLY A 155 -9.04 14.74 -20.97
N GLN A 156 -10.20 15.37 -20.74
CA GLN A 156 -10.32 16.54 -19.89
C GLN A 156 -10.23 16.21 -18.40
N SER A 157 -10.99 15.21 -17.93
CA SER A 157 -10.95 14.79 -16.52
C SER A 157 -9.64 14.13 -16.10
N SER A 158 -8.83 13.62 -17.05
CA SER A 158 -7.53 12.99 -16.78
C SER A 158 -6.54 13.93 -16.08
N VAL A 159 -6.64 15.24 -16.33
CA VAL A 159 -5.77 16.24 -15.71
C VAL A 159 -6.04 16.35 -14.21
N ASP A 160 -7.33 16.31 -13.85
CA ASP A 160 -7.79 16.35 -12.46
C ASP A 160 -7.51 15.02 -11.78
N LEU A 161 -7.83 13.89 -12.43
CA LEU A 161 -7.50 12.55 -11.94
C LEU A 161 -6.02 12.43 -11.59
N LEU A 162 -5.12 12.82 -12.50
CA LEU A 162 -3.69 12.77 -12.26
C LEU A 162 -3.26 13.70 -11.12
N SER A 163 -3.90 14.86 -10.98
CA SER A 163 -3.59 15.77 -9.87
C SER A 163 -4.01 15.16 -8.53
N THR A 164 -5.17 14.51 -8.48
CA THR A 164 -5.65 13.74 -7.33
C THR A 164 -4.71 12.57 -7.01
N MET A 165 -4.29 11.78 -8.00
CA MET A 165 -3.34 10.67 -7.81
C MET A 165 -2.00 11.15 -7.27
N LEU A 166 -1.47 12.28 -7.77
CA LEU A 166 -0.22 12.85 -7.25
C LEU A 166 -0.37 13.31 -5.80
N LEU A 167 -1.50 13.92 -5.44
CA LEU A 167 -1.76 14.32 -4.05
C LEU A 167 -1.94 13.11 -3.14
N PHE A 168 -2.63 12.07 -3.61
CA PHE A 168 -2.76 10.80 -2.90
C PHE A 168 -1.40 10.15 -2.68
N CYS A 169 -0.55 10.09 -3.72
CA CYS A 169 0.83 9.61 -3.63
C CYS A 169 1.65 10.37 -2.56
N VAL A 170 1.60 11.71 -2.57
CA VAL A 170 2.27 12.54 -1.56
C VAL A 170 1.73 12.24 -0.15
N ALA A 171 0.42 12.11 0.00
CA ALA A 171 -0.20 11.81 1.30
C ALA A 171 0.22 10.42 1.80
N MET A 172 0.24 9.40 0.93
CA MET A 172 0.69 8.05 1.28
C MET A 172 2.16 8.02 1.68
N LEU A 173 3.02 8.75 0.96
CA LEU A 173 4.44 8.86 1.30
C LEU A 173 4.64 9.59 2.63
N ALA A 174 3.89 10.67 2.89
CA ALA A 174 3.96 11.40 4.15
C ALA A 174 3.46 10.56 5.34
N ALA A 175 2.36 9.81 5.17
CA ALA A 175 1.85 8.88 6.18
C ALA A 175 2.86 7.76 6.48
N THR A 176 3.52 7.25 5.45
CA THR A 176 4.58 6.24 5.57
C THR A 176 5.79 6.79 6.34
N LEU A 177 6.23 8.00 5.99
CA LEU A 177 7.32 8.68 6.67
C LEU A 177 6.99 8.93 8.15
N TYR A 178 5.75 9.36 8.43
CA TYR A 178 5.26 9.54 9.80
C TYR A 178 5.26 8.21 10.56
N GLY A 179 4.78 7.12 9.96
CA GLY A 179 4.78 5.79 10.58
C GLY A 179 6.18 5.34 11.01
N TYR A 180 7.18 5.50 10.13
CA TYR A 180 8.57 5.20 10.48
C TYR A 180 9.14 6.16 11.53
N ALA A 181 8.90 7.45 11.38
CA ALA A 181 9.38 8.45 12.34
C ALA A 181 8.77 8.22 13.73
N ASP A 182 7.51 7.82 13.79
CA ASP A 182 6.79 7.52 15.03
C ASP A 182 7.32 6.23 15.70
N ALA A 183 7.65 5.21 14.90
CA ALA A 183 8.28 3.98 15.39
C ALA A 183 9.67 4.22 16.02
N MET A 184 10.39 5.25 15.60
CA MET A 184 11.70 5.62 16.16
C MET A 184 11.61 6.46 17.44
N ARG A 185 10.44 6.99 17.81
CA ARG A 185 10.31 7.87 19.00
C ARG A 185 10.15 7.04 20.28
N PRO A 186 11.05 7.16 21.27
CA PRO A 186 10.80 6.58 22.59
C PRO A 186 9.59 7.29 23.25
N PRO A 187 8.73 6.59 24.02
CA PRO A 187 8.83 5.20 24.48
C PRO A 187 8.10 4.17 23.58
N LYS A 188 7.84 4.49 22.29
CA LYS A 188 7.01 3.63 21.44
C LYS A 188 7.69 2.29 21.09
N LYS A 189 6.83 1.29 20.86
CA LYS A 189 7.09 -0.17 20.94
C LYS A 189 7.82 -0.76 19.72
N GLY A 190 8.56 0.04 18.95
CA GLY A 190 9.08 -0.39 17.65
C GLY A 190 7.97 -0.63 16.62
N ILE A 191 8.35 -1.13 15.46
CA ILE A 191 7.44 -1.47 14.37
C ILE A 191 7.56 -2.96 14.05
N THR A 192 6.43 -3.60 13.74
CA THR A 192 6.43 -4.98 13.25
C THR A 192 7.00 -5.02 11.82
N GLU A 193 7.71 -6.08 11.45
CA GLU A 193 8.12 -6.35 10.07
C GLU A 193 6.95 -6.32 9.10
N ALA A 194 5.79 -6.84 9.50
CA ALA A 194 4.58 -6.78 8.67
C ALA A 194 4.11 -5.34 8.42
N GLU A 195 4.11 -4.47 9.43
CA GLU A 195 3.79 -3.05 9.28
C GLU A 195 4.85 -2.33 8.43
N ARG A 196 6.14 -2.61 8.68
CA ARG A 196 7.26 -2.02 7.93
C ARG A 196 7.17 -2.36 6.44
N VAL A 197 6.97 -3.63 6.11
CA VAL A 197 6.76 -4.04 4.72
C VAL A 197 5.53 -3.38 4.15
N SER A 198 4.41 -3.37 4.87
CA SER A 198 3.17 -2.76 4.40
C SER A 198 3.35 -1.27 4.08
N PHE A 199 4.01 -0.51 4.96
CA PHE A 199 4.35 0.89 4.78
C PHE A 199 5.13 1.15 3.48
N ALA A 200 6.24 0.43 3.31
CA ALA A 200 7.05 0.58 2.12
C ALA A 200 6.26 0.14 0.87
N PHE A 201 5.48 -0.92 0.98
CA PHE A 201 4.62 -1.41 -0.09
C PHE A 201 3.67 -0.32 -0.56
N MET A 202 2.85 0.25 0.32
CA MET A 202 1.87 1.27 -0.04
C MET A 202 2.52 2.54 -0.61
N ALA A 203 3.66 2.96 -0.05
CA ALA A 203 4.43 4.07 -0.59
C ALA A 203 4.82 3.83 -2.05
N THR A 204 5.42 2.67 -2.35
CA THR A 204 5.85 2.32 -3.71
C THR A 204 4.68 2.13 -4.67
N PHE A 205 3.60 1.48 -4.23
CA PHE A 205 2.38 1.31 -5.04
C PHE A 205 1.86 2.65 -5.55
N SER A 206 1.76 3.64 -4.65
CA SER A 206 1.13 4.93 -4.95
C SER A 206 1.83 5.74 -6.05
N ILE A 207 3.04 5.34 -6.45
CA ILE A 207 3.82 5.98 -7.52
C ILE A 207 3.37 5.48 -8.90
N PHE A 208 2.99 4.21 -9.04
CA PHE A 208 2.71 3.63 -10.37
C PHE A 208 1.48 4.22 -11.07
N PRO A 209 0.32 4.39 -10.41
CA PRO A 209 -0.86 5.00 -11.03
C PRO A 209 -0.61 6.39 -11.65
N PRO A 210 0.00 7.37 -10.94
CA PRO A 210 0.30 8.66 -11.55
C PRO A 210 1.36 8.58 -12.64
N VAL A 211 2.38 7.71 -12.54
CA VAL A 211 3.35 7.50 -13.63
C VAL A 211 2.65 6.94 -14.88
N LEU A 212 1.75 5.97 -14.72
CA LEU A 212 1.00 5.36 -15.81
C LEU A 212 0.19 6.43 -16.57
N VAL A 213 -0.61 7.22 -15.86
CA VAL A 213 -1.43 8.27 -16.47
C VAL A 213 -0.56 9.39 -17.04
N GLN A 214 0.50 9.81 -16.35
CA GLN A 214 1.42 10.85 -16.84
C GLN A 214 2.21 10.41 -18.09
N SER A 215 2.42 9.10 -18.29
CA SER A 215 3.14 8.57 -19.46
C SER A 215 2.37 8.72 -20.77
N VAL A 216 1.03 8.69 -20.70
CA VAL A 216 0.15 8.83 -21.86
C VAL A 216 -0.32 10.27 -22.07
N LEU A 217 -0.34 11.08 -21.00
CA LEU A 217 -0.75 12.46 -21.11
C LEU A 217 0.34 13.31 -21.78
N GLY A 218 -0.09 14.11 -22.75
CA GLY A 218 0.75 15.06 -23.46
C GLY A 218 1.26 16.21 -22.58
N PRO A 219 1.85 17.26 -23.18
CA PRO A 219 2.23 18.46 -22.43
C PRO A 219 0.99 19.13 -21.80
N LEU A 220 1.06 19.42 -20.51
CA LEU A 220 -0.07 19.89 -19.71
C LEU A 220 0.10 21.36 -19.30
N ARG A 221 -1.03 22.06 -19.11
CA ARG A 221 -1.11 23.51 -18.85
C ARG A 221 -0.39 23.98 -17.57
N ARG A 222 0.00 23.07 -16.65
CA ARG A 222 0.62 23.38 -15.35
C ARG A 222 1.93 22.60 -15.12
N GLU A 223 2.82 22.62 -16.10
CA GLU A 223 4.08 21.87 -16.05
C GLU A 223 4.95 22.21 -14.83
N LYS A 224 5.06 23.49 -14.46
CA LYS A 224 5.87 23.91 -13.29
C LYS A 224 5.36 23.34 -11.97
N PHE A 225 4.05 23.36 -11.74
CA PHE A 225 3.46 22.80 -10.52
C PHE A 225 3.67 21.29 -10.43
N ARG A 226 3.53 20.60 -11.57
CA ARG A 226 3.78 19.15 -11.66
C ARG A 226 5.24 18.80 -11.43
N PHE A 227 6.15 19.63 -11.94
CA PHE A 227 7.58 19.49 -11.66
C PHE A 227 7.85 19.54 -10.15
N VAL A 228 7.27 20.52 -9.45
CA VAL A 228 7.38 20.63 -7.98
C VAL A 228 6.81 19.39 -7.29
N LEU A 229 5.62 18.93 -7.68
CA LEU A 229 5.02 17.72 -7.10
C LEU A 229 5.89 16.46 -7.30
N TRP A 230 6.40 16.23 -8.51
CA TRP A 230 7.27 15.09 -8.77
C TRP A 230 8.59 15.18 -8.01
N PHE A 231 9.15 16.39 -7.88
CA PHE A 231 10.32 16.62 -7.06
C PHE A 231 10.03 16.31 -5.58
N THR A 232 8.89 16.76 -5.05
CA THR A 232 8.44 16.42 -3.69
C THR A 232 8.27 14.92 -3.51
N ILE A 233 7.61 14.23 -4.44
CA ILE A 233 7.46 12.77 -4.43
C ILE A 233 8.82 12.09 -4.39
N TYR A 234 9.76 12.51 -5.26
CA TYR A 234 11.11 11.95 -5.28
C TYR A 234 11.85 12.10 -3.94
N VAL A 235 11.83 13.30 -3.35
CA VAL A 235 12.44 13.56 -2.04
C VAL A 235 11.80 12.68 -0.96
N LEU A 236 10.47 12.57 -0.95
CA LEU A 236 9.74 11.75 0.02
C LEU A 236 10.04 10.26 -0.16
N VAL A 237 10.14 9.74 -1.39
CA VAL A 237 10.52 8.34 -1.65
C VAL A 237 11.92 8.04 -1.11
N VAL A 238 12.89 8.92 -1.36
CA VAL A 238 14.25 8.76 -0.81
C VAL A 238 14.21 8.78 0.72
N ALA A 239 13.45 9.70 1.32
CA ALA A 239 13.32 9.79 2.77
C ALA A 239 12.66 8.54 3.37
N VAL A 240 11.59 8.03 2.75
CA VAL A 240 10.92 6.77 3.14
C VAL A 240 11.90 5.60 3.06
N ARG A 241 12.69 5.50 1.99
CA ARG A 241 13.70 4.43 1.85
C ARG A 241 14.77 4.49 2.93
N VAL A 242 15.31 5.68 3.18
CA VAL A 242 16.30 5.91 4.24
C VAL A 242 15.70 5.52 5.59
N LEU A 243 14.49 6.00 5.91
CA LEU A 243 13.85 5.64 7.17
C LEU A 243 13.53 4.14 7.28
N ALA A 244 13.09 3.48 6.21
CA ALA A 244 12.81 2.05 6.22
C ALA A 244 14.04 1.22 6.62
N GLU A 245 15.24 1.64 6.18
CA GLU A 245 16.51 1.00 6.51
C GLU A 245 16.94 1.26 7.97
N PHE A 246 16.72 2.48 8.47
CA PHE A 246 17.14 2.87 9.83
C PHE A 246 16.11 2.55 10.91
N THR A 247 14.87 2.24 10.56
CA THR A 247 13.83 1.93 11.54
C THR A 247 14.13 0.56 12.16
N PRO A 248 14.31 0.49 13.50
CA PRO A 248 14.65 -0.75 14.17
C PRO A 248 13.49 -1.75 14.04
N THR A 249 13.85 -3.01 13.83
CA THR A 249 12.90 -4.13 13.81
C THR A 249 12.34 -4.36 15.21
N LEU A 250 11.24 -5.10 15.29
CA LEU A 250 10.63 -5.45 16.57
C LEU A 250 11.60 -6.24 17.46
N ASP A 251 12.48 -7.09 16.90
CA ASP A 251 13.50 -7.85 17.63
C ASP A 251 14.44 -6.95 18.45
N VAL A 252 14.88 -5.86 17.83
CA VAL A 252 15.75 -4.87 18.47
C VAL A 252 14.98 -4.12 19.55
N SER A 253 13.70 -3.84 19.30
CA SER A 253 12.81 -3.12 20.20
C SER A 253 12.40 -3.96 21.41
N ALA A 254 12.20 -5.27 21.24
CA ALA A 254 11.83 -6.20 22.30
C ALA A 254 12.93 -6.37 23.36
N LYS A 255 14.21 -6.18 23.00
CA LYS A 255 15.31 -6.14 23.98
C LYS A 255 15.21 -4.95 24.93
N VAL A 256 14.48 -3.91 24.54
CA VAL A 256 14.31 -2.66 25.31
C VAL A 256 12.96 -2.61 26.04
N TYR A 257 11.91 -3.27 25.51
CA TYR A 257 10.54 -3.19 26.02
C TYR A 257 9.95 -4.58 26.31
N LYS A 258 9.26 -4.76 27.45
CA LYS A 258 9.22 -6.08 28.10
C LYS A 258 7.97 -6.97 27.96
N GLU A 259 6.81 -6.55 27.45
CA GLU A 259 5.63 -7.47 27.46
C GLU A 259 4.76 -7.46 26.18
N GLU A 260 4.13 -6.34 25.80
CA GLU A 260 3.29 -6.29 24.59
C GLU A 260 4.07 -6.54 23.28
N SER A 261 5.36 -6.20 23.30
CA SER A 261 6.32 -6.52 22.24
C SER A 261 6.51 -8.02 22.04
N GLN A 262 6.42 -8.84 23.09
CA GLN A 262 6.68 -10.28 23.00
C GLN A 262 5.61 -11.01 22.19
N ARG A 263 4.32 -10.74 22.40
CA ARG A 263 3.25 -11.39 21.61
C ARG A 263 3.35 -11.04 20.13
N LYS A 264 3.60 -9.76 19.82
CA LYS A 264 3.82 -9.31 18.45
C LYS A 264 5.05 -10.00 17.85
N LEU A 265 6.15 -10.08 18.60
CA LEU A 265 7.38 -10.73 18.19
C LEU A 265 7.20 -12.23 17.92
N SER A 266 6.51 -12.95 18.82
CA SER A 266 6.18 -14.36 18.63
C SER A 266 5.34 -14.56 17.37
N PHE A 267 4.38 -13.66 17.11
CA PHE A 267 3.59 -13.72 15.89
C PHE A 267 4.48 -13.50 14.64
N GLU A 268 5.36 -12.51 14.66
CA GLU A 268 6.28 -12.26 13.54
C GLU A 268 7.23 -13.42 13.27
N THR A 269 7.71 -14.04 14.35
CA THR A 269 8.69 -15.13 14.28
C THR A 269 8.08 -16.42 13.76
N TYR A 270 6.89 -16.79 14.25
CA TYR A 270 6.31 -18.11 14.02
C TYR A 270 5.11 -18.12 13.06
N CYS A 271 4.40 -16.99 12.96
CA CYS A 271 3.11 -16.93 12.26
C CYS A 271 3.15 -16.07 10.99
N ALA A 272 4.00 -15.04 10.96
CA ALA A 272 4.05 -14.14 9.82
C ALA A 272 4.55 -14.85 8.56
N ALA A 273 3.98 -14.48 7.43
CA ALA A 273 4.47 -14.97 6.14
C ALA A 273 5.87 -14.40 5.88
N ASN A 274 6.78 -15.24 5.37
CA ASN A 274 8.12 -14.81 4.96
C ASN A 274 8.05 -13.55 4.08
N THR A 275 8.68 -12.47 4.54
CA THR A 275 8.70 -11.16 3.92
C THR A 275 9.89 -10.94 2.98
N GLU A 276 10.85 -11.86 2.93
CA GLU A 276 12.07 -11.73 2.12
C GLU A 276 11.76 -11.51 0.63
N GLN A 277 10.83 -12.30 0.08
CA GLN A 277 10.40 -12.15 -1.31
C GLN A 277 9.70 -10.80 -1.57
N LEU A 278 9.01 -10.26 -0.56
CA LEU A 278 8.36 -8.95 -0.65
C LEU A 278 9.40 -7.84 -0.69
N TRP A 279 10.45 -7.92 0.12
CA TRP A 279 11.54 -6.94 0.12
C TRP A 279 12.31 -6.92 -1.20
N ILE A 280 12.59 -8.09 -1.78
CA ILE A 280 13.24 -8.19 -3.10
C ILE A 280 12.34 -7.57 -4.17
N ALA A 281 11.05 -7.93 -4.18
CA ALA A 281 10.09 -7.37 -5.13
C ALA A 281 10.01 -5.85 -4.97
N LEU A 282 9.87 -5.35 -3.75
CA LEU A 282 9.80 -3.94 -3.42
C LEU A 282 11.03 -3.18 -3.92
N ALA A 283 12.24 -3.67 -3.64
CA ALA A 283 13.47 -3.04 -4.10
C ALA A 283 13.52 -2.97 -5.64
N ALA A 284 13.12 -4.03 -6.34
CA ALA A 284 13.05 -4.03 -7.80
C ALA A 284 12.03 -2.98 -8.31
N PHE A 285 10.89 -2.85 -7.64
CA PHE A 285 9.86 -1.87 -7.98
C PHE A 285 10.28 -0.43 -7.70
N GLU A 286 10.96 -0.16 -6.59
CA GLU A 286 11.53 1.15 -6.26
C GLU A 286 12.56 1.58 -7.31
N ILE A 287 13.45 0.67 -7.71
CA ILE A 287 14.43 0.92 -8.78
C ILE A 287 13.71 1.21 -10.10
N ALA A 288 12.70 0.41 -10.46
CA ALA A 288 11.93 0.61 -11.68
C ALA A 288 11.16 1.93 -11.68
N ALA A 289 10.59 2.33 -10.55
CA ALA A 289 9.87 3.60 -10.38
C ALA A 289 10.84 4.79 -10.48
N ALA A 290 11.96 4.74 -9.77
CA ALA A 290 13.00 5.77 -9.84
C ALA A 290 13.56 5.90 -11.26
N ALA A 291 13.87 4.77 -11.91
CA ALA A 291 14.31 4.74 -13.30
C ALA A 291 13.28 5.36 -14.23
N SER A 292 11.98 5.06 -14.05
CA SER A 292 10.88 5.63 -14.84
C SER A 292 10.78 7.15 -14.68
N ILE A 293 10.94 7.66 -13.46
CA ILE A 293 10.93 9.09 -13.15
C ILE A 293 12.13 9.80 -13.79
N ILE A 294 13.34 9.28 -13.57
CA ILE A 294 14.59 9.83 -14.13
C ILE A 294 14.53 9.84 -15.66
N LEU A 295 14.10 8.73 -16.24
CA LEU A 295 13.90 8.56 -17.68
C LEU A 295 12.94 9.63 -18.22
N TRP A 296 11.81 9.85 -17.56
CA TRP A 296 10.86 10.90 -17.94
C TRP A 296 11.46 12.31 -17.88
N PHE A 297 12.18 12.65 -16.80
CA PHE A 297 12.83 13.96 -16.68
C PHE A 297 13.91 14.18 -17.74
N SER A 298 14.72 13.16 -18.04
CA SER A 298 15.80 13.25 -19.02
C SER A 298 15.31 13.64 -20.42
N LEU A 299 14.09 13.23 -20.78
CA LEU A 299 13.44 13.54 -22.06
C LEU A 299 12.93 14.99 -22.14
N LYS A 300 12.79 15.66 -21.01
CA LYS A 300 12.29 17.04 -20.91
C LYS A 300 13.38 18.09 -20.99
N ILE A 301 14.64 17.71 -20.76
CA ILE A 301 15.78 18.63 -20.83
C ILE A 301 15.92 19.16 -22.27
N SER A 302 15.97 20.48 -22.43
CA SER A 302 15.96 21.14 -23.75
C SER A 302 17.18 20.78 -24.61
N TRP A 303 18.32 20.50 -24.00
CA TRP A 303 19.55 20.13 -24.71
C TRP A 303 19.45 18.74 -25.37
N THR A 304 18.85 17.75 -24.69
CA THR A 304 18.67 16.40 -25.24
C THR A 304 17.72 16.40 -26.44
N GLN A 305 16.77 17.35 -26.51
CA GLN A 305 15.85 17.47 -27.65
C GLN A 305 16.52 17.84 -28.99
N ARG A 306 17.77 18.31 -28.98
CA ARG A 306 18.50 18.65 -30.21
C ARG A 306 19.03 17.42 -30.97
N LEU A 307 19.13 16.26 -30.32
CA LEU A 307 19.67 15.05 -30.92
C LEU A 307 18.60 14.34 -31.79
N LYS A 308 18.93 14.01 -33.05
CA LYS A 308 18.01 13.30 -33.97
C LYS A 308 17.55 11.94 -33.42
N ILE A 309 18.43 11.22 -32.73
CA ILE A 309 18.14 9.93 -32.08
C ILE A 309 16.99 10.06 -31.07
N VAL A 310 16.95 11.19 -30.34
CA VAL A 310 15.92 11.44 -29.32
C VAL A 310 14.53 11.57 -29.93
N LYS A 311 14.37 11.99 -31.19
CA LYS A 311 13.04 12.06 -31.84
C LYS A 311 12.44 10.68 -32.12
N ILE A 312 13.24 9.73 -32.59
CA ILE A 312 12.81 8.35 -32.84
C ILE A 312 12.57 7.64 -31.49
N CYS A 313 13.53 7.78 -30.58
CA CYS A 313 13.40 7.27 -29.22
C CYS A 313 12.16 7.81 -28.51
N ARG A 314 11.83 9.11 -28.64
CA ARG A 314 10.66 9.73 -28.00
C ARG A 314 9.34 9.04 -28.33
N SER A 315 9.18 8.47 -29.53
CA SER A 315 7.95 7.75 -29.92
C SER A 315 7.77 6.41 -29.20
N VAL A 316 8.88 5.79 -28.78
CA VAL A 316 8.90 4.49 -28.10
C VAL A 316 9.09 4.65 -26.59
N TRP A 317 9.79 5.69 -26.15
CA TRP A 317 10.25 5.84 -24.78
C TRP A 317 9.14 6.06 -23.75
N TRP A 318 7.99 6.61 -24.14
CA TRP A 318 6.84 6.70 -23.24
C TRP A 318 6.17 5.33 -22.99
N ARG A 319 6.39 4.34 -23.87
CA ARG A 319 5.82 2.99 -23.74
C ARG A 319 6.47 2.17 -22.64
N ILE A 320 7.74 2.43 -22.34
CA ILE A 320 8.48 1.74 -21.27
C ILE A 320 7.88 2.04 -19.89
N PRO A 321 7.80 3.31 -19.43
CA PRO A 321 7.19 3.62 -18.13
C PRO A 321 5.70 3.27 -18.11
N PHE A 322 4.99 3.35 -19.24
CA PHE A 322 3.63 2.85 -19.36
C PHE A 322 3.54 1.36 -19.04
N ALA A 323 4.30 0.52 -19.75
CA ALA A 323 4.26 -0.94 -19.58
C ALA A 323 4.74 -1.37 -18.20
N LEU A 324 5.80 -0.74 -17.69
CA LEU A 324 6.32 -0.99 -16.34
C LEU A 324 5.30 -0.63 -15.27
N SER A 325 4.66 0.55 -15.37
CA SER A 325 3.68 0.98 -14.36
C SER A 325 2.39 0.18 -14.44
N PHE A 326 1.90 -0.11 -15.65
CA PHE A 326 0.72 -0.95 -15.85
C PHE A 326 0.92 -2.34 -15.24
N SER A 327 2.04 -2.99 -15.57
CA SER A 327 2.35 -4.32 -15.04
C SER A 327 2.62 -4.26 -13.53
N GLY A 328 3.34 -3.22 -13.09
CA GLY A 328 3.64 -2.94 -11.69
C GLY A 328 2.37 -2.91 -10.84
N ILE A 329 1.37 -2.09 -11.19
CA ILE A 329 0.09 -1.98 -10.45
C ILE A 329 -0.51 -3.35 -10.15
N TRP A 330 -0.65 -4.22 -11.16
CA TRP A 330 -1.33 -5.51 -11.00
C TRP A 330 -0.48 -6.56 -10.29
N ILE A 331 0.82 -6.64 -10.61
CA ILE A 331 1.73 -7.57 -9.91
C ILE A 331 1.81 -7.19 -8.43
N PHE A 332 1.92 -5.91 -8.14
CA PHE A 332 2.03 -5.37 -6.80
C PHE A 332 0.74 -5.62 -6.00
N LEU A 333 -0.44 -5.26 -6.54
CA LEU A 333 -1.72 -5.58 -5.90
C LEU A 333 -1.92 -7.08 -5.68
N GLY A 334 -1.54 -7.92 -6.65
CA GLY A 334 -1.66 -9.36 -6.56
C GLY A 334 -0.79 -9.95 -5.45
N ILE A 335 0.49 -9.57 -5.40
CA ILE A 335 1.44 -10.02 -4.38
C ILE A 335 0.96 -9.63 -2.98
N PHE A 336 0.51 -8.39 -2.79
CA PHE A 336 0.08 -7.92 -1.47
C PHE A 336 -1.28 -8.44 -1.05
N ALA A 337 -2.22 -8.60 -1.98
CA ALA A 337 -3.46 -9.29 -1.68
C ALA A 337 -3.21 -10.75 -1.25
N ALA A 338 -2.25 -11.44 -1.89
CA ALA A 338 -1.85 -12.79 -1.50
C ALA A 338 -1.17 -12.82 -0.12
N TYR A 339 -0.25 -11.90 0.13
CA TYR A 339 0.40 -11.73 1.44
C TYR A 339 -0.64 -11.50 2.54
N ARG A 340 -1.54 -10.54 2.35
CA ARG A 340 -2.61 -10.22 3.29
C ARG A 340 -3.57 -11.38 3.52
N LYS A 341 -3.95 -12.09 2.46
CA LYS A 341 -4.78 -13.30 2.59
C LYS A 341 -4.09 -14.37 3.43
N LYS A 342 -2.77 -14.53 3.28
CA LYS A 342 -1.99 -15.48 4.10
C LYS A 342 -1.93 -15.02 5.56
N GLN A 343 -1.67 -13.73 5.79
CA GLN A 343 -1.62 -13.17 7.13
C GLN A 343 -2.97 -13.23 7.86
N GLY A 344 -4.06 -12.85 7.19
CA GLY A 344 -5.41 -12.91 7.75
C GLY A 344 -5.92 -14.33 8.02
N LYS A 345 -5.38 -15.35 7.34
CA LYS A 345 -5.67 -16.75 7.67
C LYS A 345 -5.01 -17.22 8.96
N MET A 346 -3.89 -16.60 9.34
CA MET A 346 -3.13 -16.98 10.54
C MET A 346 -3.60 -16.21 11.77
N SER A 347 -4.05 -14.97 11.64
CA SER A 347 -4.52 -14.15 12.77
C SER A 347 -5.96 -14.45 13.20
N GLY A 348 -6.73 -15.21 12.42
CA GLY A 348 -8.13 -15.56 12.76
C GLY A 348 -9.04 -14.35 12.96
N ASP A 349 -10.01 -14.51 13.87
CA ASP A 349 -11.07 -13.52 14.11
C ASP A 349 -10.61 -12.30 14.92
N SER A 350 -9.43 -12.34 15.57
CA SER A 350 -8.87 -11.19 16.28
C SER A 350 -8.38 -10.09 15.34
N ASN A 351 -8.37 -10.35 14.03
CA ASN A 351 -7.83 -9.42 13.06
C ASN A 351 -8.74 -8.18 12.85
N LYS A 352 -8.36 -7.05 13.45
CA LYS A 352 -9.01 -5.74 13.28
C LYS A 352 -8.89 -5.14 11.88
N GLU A 353 -8.18 -5.76 10.93
CA GLU A 353 -8.13 -5.31 9.53
C GLU A 353 -9.50 -5.22 8.84
N LEU A 354 -10.52 -5.87 9.41
CA LEU A 354 -11.91 -5.81 8.94
C LEU A 354 -12.63 -4.50 9.29
N ALA A 355 -12.12 -3.74 10.26
CA ALA A 355 -12.74 -2.50 10.69
C ALA A 355 -12.51 -1.37 9.67
N TRP A 356 -13.57 -0.56 9.48
CA TRP A 356 -13.51 0.64 8.67
C TRP A 356 -13.03 1.81 9.52
N GLY A 357 -11.88 2.37 9.16
CA GLY A 357 -11.37 3.62 9.74
C GLY A 357 -11.89 4.85 9.00
N PHE A 358 -11.98 6.00 9.69
CA PHE A 358 -12.35 7.28 9.06
C PHE A 358 -11.40 7.64 7.90
N GLY A 359 -10.11 7.39 8.07
CA GLY A 359 -9.10 7.62 7.02
C GLY A 359 -9.38 6.81 5.75
N GLN A 360 -9.90 5.60 5.86
CA GLN A 360 -10.25 4.75 4.72
C GLN A 360 -11.42 5.32 3.92
N ILE A 361 -12.45 5.84 4.61
CA ILE A 361 -13.61 6.48 3.97
C ILE A 361 -13.16 7.74 3.24
N LEU A 362 -12.31 8.56 3.88
CA LEU A 362 -11.75 9.75 3.27
C LEU A 362 -10.91 9.40 2.03
N ALA A 363 -10.13 8.31 2.09
CA ALA A 363 -9.36 7.82 0.96
C ALA A 363 -10.24 7.45 -0.23
N LEU A 364 -11.40 6.82 -0.02
CA LEU A 364 -12.37 6.56 -1.10
C LEU A 364 -12.98 7.85 -1.68
N ALA A 365 -13.25 8.83 -0.83
CA ALA A 365 -13.81 10.10 -1.25
C ALA A 365 -12.88 10.89 -2.20
N THR A 366 -11.56 10.65 -2.15
CA THR A 366 -10.60 11.28 -3.09
C THR A 366 -10.94 11.00 -4.55
N TRP A 367 -11.54 9.85 -4.85
CA TRP A 367 -11.89 9.43 -6.22
C TRP A 367 -13.24 9.96 -6.69
N ALA A 368 -14.08 10.48 -5.80
CA ALA A 368 -15.40 10.97 -6.15
C ALA A 368 -15.32 12.14 -7.14
N GLN A 369 -14.43 13.11 -6.91
CA GLN A 369 -14.33 14.31 -7.73
C GLN A 369 -13.95 14.00 -9.20
N PRO A 370 -12.88 13.24 -9.50
CA PRO A 370 -12.57 12.88 -10.89
C PRO A 370 -13.69 12.10 -11.60
N ILE A 371 -14.39 11.22 -10.88
CA ILE A 371 -15.51 10.44 -11.42
C ILE A 371 -16.69 11.35 -11.75
N LEU A 372 -17.07 12.25 -10.84
CA LEU A 372 -18.15 13.21 -11.05
C LEU A 372 -17.84 14.15 -12.22
N ASP A 373 -16.60 14.64 -12.31
CA ASP A 373 -16.17 15.49 -13.42
C ASP A 373 -16.25 14.75 -14.77
N ALA A 374 -15.83 13.48 -14.80
CA ALA A 374 -15.94 12.66 -16.01
C ALA A 374 -17.40 12.43 -16.42
N ILE A 375 -18.28 12.13 -15.47
CA ILE A 375 -19.73 11.94 -15.72
C ILE A 375 -20.35 13.26 -16.20
N TYR A 376 -20.06 14.38 -15.54
CA TYR A 376 -20.60 15.68 -15.90
C TYR A 376 -20.22 16.08 -17.32
N ILE A 377 -18.93 16.00 -17.67
CA ILE A 377 -18.45 16.32 -19.03
C ILE A 377 -19.02 15.33 -20.06
N PHE A 378 -19.20 14.07 -19.68
CA PHE A 378 -19.81 13.07 -20.57
C PHE A 378 -21.29 13.36 -20.86
N VAL A 379 -22.06 13.82 -19.87
CA VAL A 379 -23.49 14.13 -20.03
C VAL A 379 -23.68 15.46 -20.76
N PHE A 380 -23.15 16.56 -20.20
CA PHE A 380 -23.38 17.94 -20.63
C PHE A 380 -22.43 18.41 -21.74
N GLY A 381 -21.32 17.71 -21.95
CA GLY A 381 -20.30 18.08 -22.92
C GLY A 381 -19.20 18.97 -22.34
N ALA A 382 -18.12 19.10 -23.10
CA ALA A 382 -16.92 19.82 -22.70
C ALA A 382 -17.12 21.33 -22.50
N GLU A 383 -18.04 21.96 -23.24
CA GLU A 383 -18.24 23.41 -23.19
C GLU A 383 -18.88 23.81 -21.86
N GLU A 384 -20.06 23.27 -21.54
CA GLU A 384 -20.75 23.48 -20.26
C GLU A 384 -19.92 22.97 -19.07
N GLY A 385 -19.17 21.87 -19.26
CA GLY A 385 -18.22 21.32 -18.28
C GLY A 385 -17.09 22.27 -17.88
N LEU A 386 -16.57 23.03 -18.84
CA LEU A 386 -15.38 23.85 -18.64
C LEU A 386 -15.69 25.34 -18.44
N GLU A 387 -16.84 25.83 -18.91
CA GLU A 387 -17.20 27.24 -18.82
C GLU A 387 -17.20 27.75 -17.37
N GLY A 388 -17.69 26.93 -16.43
CA GLY A 388 -17.64 27.27 -15.00
C GLY A 388 -16.24 27.36 -14.39
N ARG A 389 -15.22 26.75 -15.02
CA ARG A 389 -13.82 26.72 -14.53
C ARG A 389 -12.92 27.74 -15.21
N ILE A 390 -13.41 28.38 -16.27
CA ILE A 390 -12.68 29.38 -17.02
C ILE A 390 -13.04 30.75 -16.46
N SER A 391 -12.04 31.62 -16.26
CA SER A 391 -12.29 32.99 -15.80
C SER A 391 -13.23 33.70 -16.78
N LYS A 392 -14.15 34.52 -16.26
CA LYS A 392 -15.18 35.26 -17.02
C LYS A 392 -14.62 36.09 -18.20
N ASN A 393 -13.33 36.40 -18.17
CA ASN A 393 -12.62 37.14 -19.20
C ASN A 393 -12.26 36.30 -20.43
N PHE A 394 -12.55 35.00 -20.40
CA PHE A 394 -12.20 34.07 -21.45
C PHE A 394 -13.42 33.26 -21.86
N ARG A 395 -13.57 33.05 -23.17
CA ARG A 395 -14.61 32.18 -23.73
C ARG A 395 -13.97 31.00 -24.44
N VAL A 396 -14.59 29.83 -24.27
CA VAL A 396 -14.28 28.64 -25.07
C VAL A 396 -14.86 28.87 -26.46
N ILE A 397 -14.00 28.93 -27.47
CA ILE A 397 -14.46 28.98 -28.86
C ILE A 397 -14.02 27.69 -29.52
N ALA A 398 -14.96 26.97 -30.13
CA ALA A 398 -14.61 25.89 -31.04
C ALA A 398 -13.71 26.47 -32.13
N ALA A 399 -12.48 25.96 -32.28
CA ALA A 399 -11.62 26.40 -33.38
C ALA A 399 -12.34 26.11 -34.70
N LYS A 400 -12.83 27.18 -35.35
CA LYS A 400 -13.44 27.09 -36.67
C LYS A 400 -12.35 26.54 -37.59
N ASN A 401 -12.56 25.35 -38.14
CA ASN A 401 -11.64 24.64 -39.03
C ASN A 401 -11.40 25.47 -40.32
N GLY A 402 -10.57 26.50 -40.23
CA GLY A 402 -10.07 27.25 -41.37
C GLY A 402 -8.97 26.46 -42.06
N SER A 403 -9.33 25.64 -43.05
CA SER A 403 -8.46 25.07 -44.10
C SER A 403 -7.28 24.15 -43.74
N MET A 404 -7.07 23.75 -42.48
CA MET A 404 -5.97 22.83 -42.16
C MET A 404 -6.49 21.42 -41.78
N ASN A 405 -6.19 20.45 -42.65
CA ASN A 405 -6.62 19.04 -42.70
C ASN A 405 -6.21 18.15 -41.49
N THR A 406 -6.35 18.61 -40.26
CA THR A 406 -6.10 17.79 -39.07
C THR A 406 -7.31 17.84 -38.16
N GLY A 407 -8.07 16.74 -38.11
CA GLY A 407 -9.33 16.58 -37.37
C GLY A 407 -9.20 16.58 -35.84
N THR A 408 -8.31 17.40 -35.29
CA THR A 408 -8.19 17.64 -33.86
C THR A 408 -9.03 18.89 -33.56
N GLN A 409 -10.16 18.75 -32.87
CA GLN A 409 -10.85 19.90 -32.29
C GLN A 409 -9.93 20.52 -31.23
N SER A 410 -9.12 21.51 -31.63
CA SER A 410 -8.36 22.30 -30.67
C SER A 410 -9.33 23.29 -30.02
N ILE A 411 -9.60 23.14 -28.74
CA ILE A 411 -10.32 24.17 -27.99
C ILE A 411 -9.37 25.38 -27.87
N ARG A 412 -9.76 26.52 -28.47
CA ARG A 412 -9.05 27.78 -28.27
C ARG A 412 -9.79 28.58 -27.20
N VAL A 413 -9.03 29.05 -26.23
CA VAL A 413 -9.50 30.00 -25.24
C VAL A 413 -9.15 31.38 -25.76
N ALA A 414 -10.15 32.16 -26.16
CA ALA A 414 -9.93 33.54 -26.57
C ALA A 414 -10.28 34.45 -25.40
N ALA A 415 -9.50 35.52 -25.23
CA ALA A 415 -9.93 36.64 -24.40
C ALA A 415 -11.24 37.17 -24.97
N LYS A 416 -12.19 37.48 -24.10
CA LYS A 416 -13.42 38.17 -24.48
C LYS A 416 -13.00 39.57 -24.90
N THR A 417 -12.84 39.80 -26.20
CA THR A 417 -12.76 41.15 -26.74
C THR A 417 -14.13 41.77 -26.54
N ASP A 418 -14.19 42.82 -25.72
CA ASP A 418 -15.39 43.62 -25.57
C ASP A 418 -15.72 44.22 -26.95
N HIS A 419 -16.76 43.67 -27.60
CA HIS A 419 -17.29 44.20 -28.86
C HIS A 419 -17.71 45.69 -28.76
N SER A 420 -17.73 46.26 -27.55
CA SER A 420 -17.92 47.68 -27.29
C SER A 420 -16.82 48.58 -27.86
N LEU A 421 -15.64 48.04 -28.23
CA LEU A 421 -14.56 48.82 -28.84
C LEU A 421 -14.47 48.69 -30.37
N GLU A 422 -15.13 47.70 -30.96
CA GLU A 422 -15.16 47.50 -32.42
C GLU A 422 -16.18 48.43 -33.11
N SER A 423 -17.12 49.02 -32.37
CA SER A 423 -18.04 50.06 -32.85
C SER A 423 -17.46 51.49 -32.82
N LEU A 424 -16.20 51.66 -32.40
CA LEU A 424 -15.51 52.96 -32.34
C LEU A 424 -14.39 53.11 -33.38
N LEU A 425 -14.16 52.10 -34.21
CA LEU A 425 -13.29 52.26 -35.38
C LEU A 425 -14.12 52.83 -36.54
N PRO A 426 -13.80 54.05 -37.02
CA PRO A 426 -14.46 54.61 -38.18
C PRO A 426 -14.19 53.69 -39.38
N THR A 427 -15.27 53.25 -40.03
CA THR A 427 -15.22 52.73 -41.39
C THR A 427 -14.90 53.90 -42.31
N ASP A 428 -13.62 54.24 -42.43
CA ASP A 428 -13.14 55.11 -43.50
C ASP A 428 -13.13 54.32 -44.82
N GLY A 429 -13.65 54.97 -45.87
CA GLY A 429 -13.85 54.41 -47.21
C GLY A 429 -12.63 54.46 -48.12
#